data_AF-A0A2M8PJM1-F1
#
_entry.id   AF-A0A2M8PJM1-F1
#
_cell.length_a   1.000
_cell.length_b   1.000
_cell.length_c   1.000
_cell.angle_alpha   90.00
_cell.angle_beta   90.00
_cell.angle_gamma   90.00
#
_symmetry.space_group_name_H-M   'P 1'
#
loop_
_entity.id
_entity.type
_entity.pdbx_description
1 polymer ?
#
loop_
_entity_poly.entity_id
_entity_poly.type
_entity_poly.pdbx_seq_one_letter_code
_entity_poly.pdbx_strand_id
1 'polypeptide(L)' 'SDQKGGGNIVIGTVVHIHVDDNIWREGNYIDLEAYRPVGRMMGSTYTRITELFTVDRPPSEVKPKSE' A
#
# COMPACT_ATOMS: atom_id res chain seq x y z
N SER A 1 -10.82 10.59 22.96
CA SER A 1 -11.78 10.20 24.00
C SER A 1 -12.10 8.74 23.83
N ASP A 2 -12.21 7.97 24.91
CA ASP A 2 -12.43 6.51 24.86
C ASP A 2 -13.89 6.13 24.51
N GLN A 3 -14.61 7.04 23.86
CA GLN A 3 -15.99 6.82 23.42
C GLN A 3 -16.00 6.19 22.03
N LYS A 4 -16.98 5.30 21.82
CA LYS A 4 -17.28 4.77 20.48
C LYS A 4 -17.56 5.94 19.54
N GLY A 5 -16.95 5.91 18.34
CA GLY A 5 -17.12 6.96 17.34
C GLY A 5 -16.22 8.20 17.50
N GLY A 6 -15.22 8.17 18.39
CA GLY A 6 -14.23 9.25 18.49
C GLY A 6 -13.22 9.32 17.35
N GLY A 7 -13.21 8.34 16.45
CA GLY A 7 -12.34 8.31 15.27
C GLY A 7 -13.00 8.95 14.05
N ASN A 8 -12.19 9.48 13.14
CA ASN A 8 -12.65 10.01 11.86
C ASN A 8 -12.08 9.17 10.72
N ILE A 9 -12.85 9.01 9.65
CA ILE A 9 -12.39 8.42 8.39
C ILE A 9 -12.51 9.51 7.33
N VAL A 10 -11.43 9.74 6.59
CA VAL A 10 -11.39 10.68 5.47
C VAL A 10 -11.26 9.87 4.18
N ILE A 11 -12.18 10.06 3.24
CA ILE A 11 -12.19 9.40 1.94
C ILE A 11 -12.01 10.48 0.87
N GLY A 12 -10.98 10.32 0.04
CA GLY A 12 -10.67 11.26 -1.04
C GLY A 12 -10.32 10.53 -2.33
N THR A 13 -10.49 11.22 -3.45
CA THR A 13 -10.08 10.75 -4.78
C THR A 13 -8.69 11.28 -5.10
N VAL A 14 -7.75 10.38 -5.43
CA VAL A 14 -6.42 10.78 -5.91
C VAL A 14 -6.58 11.33 -7.32
N VAL A 15 -6.30 12.62 -7.51
CA VAL A 15 -6.39 13.28 -8.81
C VAL A 15 -5.05 13.33 -9.54
N HIS A 16 -3.94 13.42 -8.80
CA HIS A 16 -2.57 13.54 -9.31
C HIS A 16 -1.60 12.87 -8.33
N ILE A 17 -0.47 12.39 -8.84
CA ILE A 17 0.66 11.88 -8.05
C ILE A 17 1.91 12.63 -8.51
N HIS A 18 2.70 13.16 -7.57
CA HIS A 18 4.04 13.66 -7.84
C HIS A 18 5.04 12.62 -7.35
N VAL A 19 5.95 12.22 -8.23
CA VAL A 19 6.90 11.13 -7.99
C VAL A 19 8.28 11.57 -8.50
N ASP A 20 9.32 11.10 -7.82
CA ASP A 20 10.69 11.24 -8.31
C ASP A 20 10.87 10.33 -9.54
N ASP A 21 11.30 10.88 -10.66
CA ASP A 21 11.49 10.13 -11.91
C ASP A 21 12.44 8.94 -11.72
N ASN A 22 13.36 9.01 -10.74
CA ASN A 22 14.31 7.93 -10.46
C ASN A 22 13.67 6.68 -9.83
N ILE A 23 12.46 6.81 -9.25
CA ILE A 23 11.74 5.66 -8.65
C ILE A 23 10.60 5.16 -9.52
N TRP A 24 10.25 5.87 -10.60
CA TRP A 24 9.19 5.46 -11.51
C TRP A 24 9.70 4.42 -12.51
N ARG A 25 8.91 3.36 -12.72
CA ARG A 25 9.20 2.28 -13.66
C ARG A 25 8.07 2.17 -14.70
N GLU A 26 8.42 1.70 -15.89
CA GLU A 26 7.46 1.42 -16.95
C GLU A 26 6.35 0.48 -16.45
N GLY A 27 5.12 0.63 -16.93
CA GLY A 27 3.98 -0.17 -16.48
C GLY A 27 3.32 0.32 -15.19
N ASN A 28 3.60 1.55 -14.75
CA ASN A 28 3.08 2.16 -13.53
C ASN A 28 3.57 1.46 -12.24
N TYR A 29 4.83 1.05 -12.23
CA TYR A 29 5.47 0.44 -11.06
C TYR A 29 6.40 1.44 -10.35
N ILE A 30 6.61 1.24 -9.06
CA ILE A 30 7.59 1.97 -8.26
C ILE A 30 8.74 1.04 -7.92
N ASP A 31 9.96 1.51 -8.11
CA ASP A 31 11.15 0.87 -7.57
C ASP A 31 11.17 1.01 -6.05
N LEU A 32 10.85 -0.07 -5.35
CA LEU A 32 10.83 -0.09 -3.89
C LEU A 32 12.23 -0.03 -3.25
N GLU A 33 13.26 -0.50 -3.96
CA GLU A 33 14.64 -0.44 -3.49
C GLU A 33 15.16 0.99 -3.53
N ALA A 34 14.85 1.76 -4.58
CA ALA A 34 15.18 3.18 -4.67
C ALA A 34 14.29 4.03 -3.74
N TYR A 35 12.99 3.72 -3.66
CA TYR A 35 12.02 4.47 -2.86
C TYR A 35 12.26 4.38 -1.35
N ARG A 36 12.70 3.22 -0.84
CA ARG A 36 13.03 2.96 0.59
C ARG A 36 11.95 3.49 1.56
N PRO A 37 10.69 3.06 1.41
CA PRO A 37 9.63 3.54 2.30
C PRO A 37 9.86 3.08 3.74
N VAL A 38 9.33 3.87 4.68
CA VAL A 38 9.40 3.62 6.11
C VAL A 38 8.00 3.28 6.63
N GLY A 39 7.85 2.14 7.29
CA GLY A 39 6.60 1.74 7.93
C GLY A 39 6.54 2.23 9.38
N ARG A 40 5.35 2.67 9.82
CA ARG A 40 5.11 3.03 11.23
C ARG A 40 4.74 1.80 12.05
N MET A 41 5.35 1.69 13.23
CA MET A 41 5.09 0.61 14.19
C MET A 41 4.59 1.18 15.52
N MET A 42 4.64 0.38 16.60
CA MET A 42 4.16 0.75 17.94
C MET A 42 4.98 1.88 18.57
N GLY A 43 4.30 2.82 19.24
CA GLY A 43 4.97 3.92 19.91
C GLY A 43 5.81 4.72 18.92
N SER A 44 7.09 4.90 19.22
CA SER A 44 8.06 5.63 18.38
C SER A 44 8.88 4.73 17.45
N THR A 45 8.47 3.47 17.24
CA THR A 45 9.24 2.52 16.44
C THR A 45 8.81 2.53 14.97
N TYR A 46 9.75 2.18 14.08
CA TYR A 46 9.60 2.20 12.63
C TYR A 46 10.33 1.03 12.00
N THR A 47 9.96 0.67 10.77
CA THR A 47 10.58 -0.39 9.98
C THR A 47 11.03 0.09 8.61
N ARG A 48 12.00 -0.61 8.01
CA ARG A 48 12.48 -0.42 6.63
C ARG A 48 12.09 -1.63 5.80
N ILE A 49 11.90 -1.46 4.49
CA ILE A 49 11.84 -2.60 3.57
C ILE A 49 13.24 -3.20 3.45
N THR A 50 13.40 -4.44 3.91
CA THR A 50 14.67 -5.19 3.81
C THR A 50 14.56 -6.41 2.91
N GLU A 51 13.35 -6.89 2.62
CA GLU A 51 13.10 -8.08 1.81
C GLU A 51 11.77 -7.93 1.05
N LEU A 52 11.75 -8.41 -0.19
CA LEU A 52 10.55 -8.55 -1.01
C LEU A 52 10.43 -10.01 -1.43
N PHE A 53 9.22 -10.55 -1.33
CA PHE A 53 8.91 -11.90 -1.78
C PHE A 53 7.54 -11.94 -2.44
N THR A 54 7.35 -12.89 -3.34
CA THR A 54 6.08 -13.10 -4.04
C THR A 54 5.31 -14.21 -3.33
N VAL A 55 4.00 -13.99 -3.16
CA VAL A 55 3.07 -15.01 -2.69
C VAL A 55 2.13 -15.34 -3.83
N ASP A 56 2.00 -16.63 -4.14
CA ASP A 56 1.05 -17.09 -5.15
C ASP A 56 -0.38 -16.76 -4.71
N ARG A 57 -1.12 -16.07 -5.59
CA ARG A 57 -2.52 -15.74 -5.34
C ARG A 57 -3.35 -17.03 -5.36
N PRO A 58 -4.12 -17.35 -4.30
CA PRO A 58 -5.03 -18.48 -4.35
C PRO A 58 -6.11 -18.28 -5.44
N PRO A 59 -6.59 -19.36 -6.06
CA PRO A 59 -7.66 -19.26 -7.05
C PRO A 59 -8.93 -18.64 -6.44
N SER A 60 -9.73 -17.97 -7.28
CA SER A 60 -11.01 -17.40 -6.84
C SER A 60 -11.96 -18.49 -6.36
N GLU A 61 -12.50 -18.34 -5.14
CA GLU A 61 -13.60 -19.16 -4.64
C GLU A 61 -14.96 -18.71 -5.17
N VAL A 62 -15.03 -17.49 -5.71
CA VAL A 62 -16.23 -16.96 -6.35
C VAL A 62 -16.41 -17.66 -7.69
N LYS A 63 -17.52 -18.39 -7.83
CA LYS A 63 -17.91 -18.97 -9.11
C LYS A 63 -18.14 -17.85 -10.12
N PRO A 64 -17.70 -18.00 -11.38
CA PRO A 64 -18.06 -17.07 -12.44
C PRO A 64 -19.59 -16.93 -12.48
N LYS A 65 -20.09 -15.70 -12.71
CA LYS A 65 -21.50 -15.54 -13.06
C LYS A 65 -21.76 -16.36 -14.32
N SER A 66 -22.75 -17.25 -14.26
CA SER A 66 -23.31 -17.86 -15.47
C SER A 66 -23.85 -16.73 -16.36
N GLU A 67 -23.48 -16.75 -17.64
CA GLU A 67 -24.04 -15.87 -18.67
C GLU A 67 -25.56 -16.05 -18.81
#